data_AF-F5LRQ1-F1
#
_entry.id   AF-F5LRQ1-F1
#
_cell.length_a   1.000
_cell.length_b   1.000
_cell.length_c   1.000
_cell.angle_alpha   90.00
_cell.angle_beta   90.00
_cell.angle_gamma   90.00
#
_symmetry.space_group_name_H-M   'P 1'
#
loop_
_entity.id
_entity.type
_entity.pdbx_description
1 polymer ?
#
loop_
_entity_poly.entity_id
_entity_poly.type
_entity_poly.pdbx_seq_one_letter_code
_entity_poly.pdbx_strand_id
1 'polypeptide(L)'
;MFYHHGYTKELSYTLAALTTYNGSLPQGAPTSPYISNILCQRMDKRLLALAKKMNADYSRYADDITMSGDENVRQYIETIKSIIINEGFDINYKKLRLQTDNNMQEVTGLIVNEDVKVKRKYKKRLEQHIYYCKKFGVYSHLKKLNLKVNHILKNTYMV
;
A
#
# COMPACT_ATOMS: atom_id res chain seq x y z
N MET A 1 19.72 1.25 -10.88
CA MET A 1 18.67 2.20 -10.45
C MET A 1 18.95 3.64 -10.92
N PHE A 2 19.96 4.33 -10.38
CA PHE A 2 20.20 5.76 -10.66
C PHE A 2 20.72 6.06 -12.08
N TYR A 3 21.38 5.10 -12.72
CA TYR A 3 21.92 5.27 -14.07
C TYR A 3 20.87 5.70 -15.11
N HIS A 4 19.64 5.19 -15.00
CA HIS A 4 18.52 5.55 -15.88
C HIS A 4 18.03 7.00 -15.71
N HIS A 5 18.51 7.70 -14.68
CA HIS A 5 18.19 9.09 -14.37
C HIS A 5 19.34 10.05 -14.74
N GLY A 6 20.33 9.59 -15.51
CA GLY A 6 21.42 10.43 -16.03
C GLY A 6 22.68 10.46 -15.17
N TYR A 7 22.75 9.68 -14.08
CA TYR A 7 23.95 9.56 -13.26
C TYR A 7 25.01 8.66 -13.90
N THR A 8 26.28 8.93 -13.62
CA THR A 8 27.38 8.04 -14.03
C THR A 8 27.26 6.67 -13.36
N LYS A 9 27.90 5.65 -13.95
CA LYS A 9 27.88 4.29 -13.38
C LYS A 9 28.44 4.24 -11.97
N GLU A 10 29.56 4.93 -11.74
CA GLU A 10 30.22 5.02 -10.44
C GLU A 10 29.31 5.67 -9.38
N LEU A 11 28.74 6.84 -9.68
CA LEU A 11 27.80 7.50 -8.76
C LEU A 11 26.56 6.64 -8.49
N SER A 12 26.05 5.97 -9.54
CA SER A 12 24.90 5.08 -9.39
C SER A 12 25.17 3.91 -8.45
N TYR A 13 26.38 3.35 -8.52
CA TYR A 13 26.80 2.27 -7.63
C TYR A 13 26.93 2.76 -6.18
N THR A 14 27.64 3.88 -5.98
CA THR A 14 27.83 4.48 -4.66
C THR A 14 26.50 4.83 -3.99
N LEU A 15 25.58 5.47 -4.72
CA LEU A 15 24.26 5.81 -4.20
C LEU A 15 23.44 4.55 -3.86
N ALA A 16 23.51 3.50 -4.68
CA ALA A 16 22.83 2.25 -4.36
C ALA A 16 23.41 1.61 -3.09
N ALA A 17 24.73 1.58 -2.94
CA ALA A 17 25.39 1.05 -1.75
C ALA A 17 25.05 1.86 -0.48
N LEU A 18 24.92 3.18 -0.57
CA LEU A 18 24.55 4.04 0.56
C LEU A 18 23.08 3.92 0.98
N THR A 19 22.21 3.55 0.04
CA THR A 19 20.75 3.56 0.25
C THR A 19 20.14 2.18 0.40
N THR A 20 20.94 1.11 0.28
CA THR A 20 20.51 -0.27 0.44
C THR A 20 21.26 -0.95 1.57
N TYR A 21 20.60 -1.91 2.21
CA TYR A 21 21.17 -2.79 3.22
C TYR A 21 20.82 -4.23 2.82
N ASN A 22 21.82 -5.11 2.74
CA ASN A 22 21.67 -6.49 2.27
C ASN A 22 20.93 -6.61 0.92
N GLY A 23 21.24 -5.72 -0.03
CA GLY A 23 20.63 -5.71 -1.36
C GLY A 23 19.18 -5.24 -1.41
N SER A 24 18.62 -4.73 -0.30
CA SER A 24 17.24 -4.24 -0.21
C SER A 24 17.18 -2.83 0.36
N LEU A 25 16.09 -2.12 0.10
CA LEU A 25 15.85 -0.83 0.75
C LEU A 25 15.54 -1.06 2.24
N PRO A 26 16.26 -0.39 3.16
CA PRO A 26 16.03 -0.56 4.59
C PRO A 26 14.65 -0.04 5.00
N GLN A 27 13.95 -0.79 5.84
CA GLN A 27 12.68 -0.37 6.41
C GLN A 27 12.91 0.75 7.42
N GLY A 28 12.15 1.85 7.28
CA GLY A 28 12.23 3.01 8.18
C GLY A 28 13.26 4.07 7.76
N ALA A 29 14.07 3.82 6.73
CA ALA A 29 14.90 4.88 6.18
C ALA A 29 14.05 5.90 5.40
N PRO A 30 14.30 7.21 5.56
CA PRO A 30 13.50 8.27 4.93
C PRO A 30 13.65 8.30 3.41
N THR A 31 14.74 7.75 2.86
CA THR A 31 15.01 7.70 1.42
C THR A 31 14.30 6.55 0.73
N SER A 32 14.04 5.43 1.42
CA SER A 32 13.47 4.21 0.84
C SER A 32 12.16 4.45 0.08
N PRO A 33 11.17 5.23 0.58
CA PRO A 33 9.92 5.48 -0.15
C PRO A 33 10.11 6.24 -1.47
N TYR A 34 11.05 7.18 -1.52
CA TYR A 34 11.35 7.92 -2.75
C TYR A 34 12.03 7.04 -3.77
N ILE A 35 12.97 6.22 -3.30
CA ILE A 35 13.73 5.29 -4.13
C ILE A 35 12.81 4.21 -4.71
N SER A 36 11.90 3.65 -3.92
CA SER A 36 10.94 2.65 -4.43
C SER A 36 10.04 3.26 -5.52
N ASN A 37 9.58 4.50 -5.35
CA ASN A 37 8.81 5.19 -6.38
C ASN A 37 9.60 5.40 -7.69
N ILE A 38 10.89 5.74 -7.58
CA ILE A 38 11.78 5.84 -8.74
C ILE A 38 11.90 4.50 -9.47
N LEU A 39 12.04 3.41 -8.73
CA LEU A 39 12.10 2.05 -9.30
C LEU A 39 10.81 1.65 -10.01
N CYS A 40 9.65 1.99 -9.43
CA CYS A 40 8.35 1.68 -10.03
C CYS A 40 8.02 2.51 -11.28
N GLN A 41 8.75 3.61 -11.56
CA GLN A 41 8.36 4.56 -12.61
C GLN A 41 8.19 3.93 -14.00
N ARG A 42 9.02 2.97 -14.38
CA ARG A 42 8.92 2.29 -15.69
C ARG A 42 7.70 1.36 -15.75
N MET A 43 7.49 0.57 -14.69
CA MET A 43 6.30 -0.24 -14.51
C MET A 43 5.02 0.61 -14.55
N ASP A 44 4.98 1.70 -13.79
CA ASP A 44 3.84 2.62 -13.72
C ASP A 44 3.50 3.19 -15.10
N LYS A 45 4.52 3.60 -15.89
CA LYS A 45 4.32 4.07 -17.27
C LYS A 45 3.69 3.00 -18.16
N ARG A 46 4.15 1.75 -18.09
CA ARG A 46 3.63 0.64 -18.91
C ARG A 46 2.21 0.27 -18.50
N LEU A 47 1.94 0.18 -17.20
CA LEU A 47 0.61 -0.13 -16.67
C LEU A 47 -0.39 0.99 -16.97
N LEU A 48 0.02 2.25 -16.85
CA LEU A 48 -0.81 3.40 -17.21
C LEU A 48 -1.14 3.42 -18.72
N ALA A 49 -0.17 3.11 -19.58
CA ALA A 49 -0.42 3.02 -21.02
C ALA A 49 -1.39 1.88 -21.37
N LEU A 50 -1.24 0.72 -20.70
CA LEU A 50 -2.16 -0.40 -20.85
C LEU A 50 -3.58 -0.03 -20.37
N ALA A 51 -3.69 0.61 -19.20
CA ALA A 51 -4.96 1.07 -18.65
C ALA A 51 -5.69 2.02 -19.62
N LYS A 52 -4.97 2.99 -20.20
CA LYS A 52 -5.52 3.88 -21.23
C LYS A 52 -6.06 3.14 -22.45
N LYS A 53 -5.34 2.11 -22.94
CA LYS A 53 -5.80 1.28 -24.06
C LYS A 53 -7.09 0.53 -23.74
N MET A 54 -7.29 0.20 -22.48
CA MET A 54 -8.44 -0.55 -21.98
C MET A 54 -9.61 0.33 -21.53
N ASN A 55 -9.47 1.67 -21.62
CA ASN A 55 -10.39 2.62 -20.98
C ASN A 55 -10.58 2.32 -19.48
N ALA A 56 -9.48 2.04 -18.79
CA ALA A 56 -9.42 1.72 -17.36
C ALA A 56 -8.55 2.75 -16.63
N ASP A 57 -8.80 2.89 -15.33
CA ASP A 57 -8.00 3.67 -14.40
C ASP A 57 -6.94 2.81 -13.73
N TYR A 58 -5.79 3.41 -13.49
CA TYR A 58 -4.67 2.80 -12.80
C TYR A 58 -4.27 3.68 -11.61
N SER A 59 -4.12 3.06 -10.44
CA SER A 59 -3.56 3.71 -9.26
C SER A 59 -2.58 2.77 -8.54
N ARG A 60 -1.54 3.37 -7.94
CA ARG A 60 -0.57 2.67 -7.11
C ARG A 60 -0.39 3.41 -5.79
N TYR A 61 -0.46 2.67 -4.69
CA TYR A 61 -0.12 3.14 -3.36
C TYR A 61 0.95 2.22 -2.78
N ALA A 62 2.19 2.70 -2.69
CA ALA A 62 3.34 1.86 -2.34
C ALA A 62 3.41 0.58 -3.22
N ASP A 63 3.25 -0.61 -2.64
CA ASP A 63 3.21 -1.91 -3.32
C ASP A 63 1.82 -2.31 -3.83
N ASP A 64 0.75 -1.66 -3.34
CA ASP A 64 -0.61 -1.98 -3.73
C ASP A 64 -0.96 -1.29 -5.06
N ILE A 65 -1.16 -2.11 -6.10
CA ILE A 65 -1.61 -1.68 -7.43
C ILE A 65 -3.09 -2.00 -7.58
N THR A 66 -3.86 -1.03 -8.06
CA THR A 66 -5.29 -1.18 -8.37
C THR A 66 -5.56 -0.73 -9.81
N MET A 67 -6.31 -1.55 -10.54
CA MET A 67 -6.84 -1.21 -11.86
C MET A 67 -8.36 -1.37 -11.84
N SER A 68 -9.08 -0.34 -12.28
CA SER A 68 -10.55 -0.32 -12.30
C SER A 68 -11.05 0.07 -13.69
N GLY A 69 -12.11 -0.58 -14.15
CA GLY A 69 -12.69 -0.35 -15.47
C GLY A 69 -13.72 -1.43 -15.79
N ASP A 70 -14.12 -1.49 -17.05
CA ASP A 70 -15.12 -2.45 -17.52
C ASP A 70 -14.63 -3.91 -17.46
N GLU A 71 -15.52 -4.86 -17.75
CA GLU A 71 -15.21 -6.30 -17.72
C GLU A 71 -14.01 -6.72 -18.58
N ASN A 72 -13.68 -5.91 -19.60
CA ASN A 72 -12.53 -6.10 -20.48
C ASN A 72 -11.19 -6.14 -19.73
N VAL A 73 -11.08 -5.55 -18.53
CA VAL A 73 -9.86 -5.59 -17.71
C VAL A 73 -9.40 -7.02 -17.42
N ARG A 74 -10.35 -7.96 -17.29
CA ARG A 74 -10.05 -9.37 -17.03
C ARG A 74 -9.22 -10.02 -18.13
N GLN A 75 -9.41 -9.59 -19.38
CA GLN A 75 -8.69 -10.15 -20.53
C GLN A 75 -7.19 -9.81 -20.50
N TYR A 76 -6.81 -8.75 -19.79
CA TYR A 76 -5.44 -8.24 -19.74
C TYR A 76 -4.68 -8.65 -18.47
N ILE A 77 -5.24 -9.52 -17.62
CA ILE A 77 -4.60 -9.94 -16.36
C ILE A 77 -3.20 -10.52 -16.60
N GLU A 78 -3.05 -11.40 -17.59
CA GLU A 78 -1.75 -11.99 -17.90
C GLU A 78 -0.77 -10.95 -18.48
N THR A 79 -1.27 -9.96 -19.22
CA THR A 79 -0.47 -8.83 -19.68
C THR A 79 0.00 -7.96 -18.50
N ILE A 80 -0.87 -7.65 -17.54
CA ILE A 80 -0.53 -6.91 -16.32
C ILE A 80 0.53 -7.66 -15.53
N LYS A 81 0.33 -8.97 -15.30
CA LYS A 81 1.28 -9.82 -14.59
C LYS A 81 2.65 -9.82 -15.27
N SER A 82 2.67 -10.01 -16.59
CA SER A 82 3.92 -10.03 -17.34
C SER A 82 4.64 -8.67 -17.31
N ILE A 83 3.93 -7.54 -17.30
CA ILE A 83 4.56 -6.22 -17.10
C ILE A 83 5.27 -6.16 -15.75
N ILE A 84 4.60 -6.55 -14.67
CA ILE A 84 5.17 -6.50 -13.30
C ILE A 84 6.43 -7.38 -13.21
N ILE A 85 6.35 -8.62 -13.71
CA ILE A 85 7.48 -9.56 -13.70
C ILE A 85 8.65 -9.06 -14.56
N ASN A 86 8.36 -8.52 -15.75
CA ASN A 86 9.40 -7.98 -16.64
C ASN A 86 10.13 -6.75 -16.07
N GLU A 87 9.51 -6.03 -15.15
CA GLU A 87 10.12 -4.89 -14.44
C GLU A 87 10.88 -5.34 -13.17
N GLY A 88 10.97 -6.65 -12.91
CA GLY A 88 11.76 -7.22 -11.83
C GLY A 88 11.03 -7.33 -10.49
N PHE A 89 9.69 -7.30 -10.49
CA PHE A 89 8.87 -7.44 -9.29
C PHE A 89 8.13 -8.79 -9.25
N ASP A 90 7.97 -9.32 -8.04
CA ASP A 90 7.16 -10.51 -7.80
C ASP A 90 5.71 -10.16 -7.45
N ILE A 91 4.79 -11.03 -7.86
CA ILE A 91 3.36 -10.86 -7.60
C ILE A 91 2.97 -11.66 -6.37
N ASN A 92 2.34 -10.99 -5.41
CA ASN A 92 1.72 -11.65 -4.28
C ASN A 92 0.35 -12.23 -4.68
N TYR A 93 0.33 -13.49 -5.13
CA TYR A 93 -0.90 -14.18 -5.55
C TYR A 93 -1.96 -14.30 -4.43
N LYS A 94 -1.57 -14.26 -3.15
CA LYS A 94 -2.54 -14.24 -2.04
C LYS A 94 -3.26 -12.90 -1.91
N LYS A 95 -2.63 -11.81 -2.37
CA LYS A 95 -3.23 -10.47 -2.40
C LYS A 95 -3.98 -10.20 -3.71
N LEU A 96 -3.69 -10.91 -4.80
CA LEU A 96 -4.34 -10.72 -6.10
C LEU A 96 -5.84 -10.99 -6.02
N ARG A 97 -6.65 -10.00 -6.42
CA ARG A 97 -8.11 -10.06 -6.35
C ARG A 97 -8.70 -9.49 -7.63
N LEU A 98 -9.80 -10.10 -8.07
CA LEU A 98 -10.67 -9.56 -9.11
C LEU A 98 -12.02 -9.33 -8.46
N GLN A 99 -12.48 -8.08 -8.47
CA GLN A 99 -13.74 -7.68 -7.84
C GLN A 99 -14.66 -7.10 -8.90
N THR A 100 -15.89 -7.57 -8.90
CA THR A 100 -16.99 -7.02 -9.70
C THR A 100 -17.82 -6.07 -8.86
N ASP A 101 -18.60 -5.23 -9.52
CA ASP A 101 -19.68 -4.43 -8.94
C ASP A 101 -20.65 -5.24 -8.06
N ASN A 102 -20.95 -6.50 -8.44
CA ASN A 102 -21.80 -7.42 -7.67
C ASN A 102 -21.19 -7.86 -6.33
N ASN A 103 -19.93 -7.54 -6.07
CA ASN A 103 -19.22 -7.89 -4.84
C ASN A 103 -18.68 -6.63 -4.16
N MET A 104 -18.35 -6.74 -2.88
CA MET A 104 -17.65 -5.66 -2.17
C MET A 104 -16.27 -5.42 -2.83
N GLN A 105 -16.09 -4.23 -3.40
CA GLN A 105 -14.84 -3.74 -3.97
C GLN A 105 -14.03 -3.05 -2.88
N GLU A 106 -12.76 -3.40 -2.76
CA GLU A 106 -11.89 -2.92 -1.69
C GLU A 106 -10.56 -2.44 -2.26
N VAL A 107 -10.25 -1.16 -2.02
CA VAL A 107 -8.99 -0.53 -2.38
C VAL A 107 -8.34 -0.03 -1.09
N THR A 108 -7.10 -0.42 -0.83
CA THR A 108 -6.30 -0.01 0.35
C THR A 108 -7.02 -0.15 1.70
N GLY A 109 -7.95 -1.11 1.82
CA GLY A 109 -8.73 -1.35 3.06
C GLY A 109 -10.08 -0.63 3.13
N LEU A 110 -10.40 0.19 2.14
CA LEU A 110 -11.63 0.97 2.01
C LEU A 110 -12.55 0.34 0.97
N ILE A 111 -13.85 0.34 1.27
CA ILE A 111 -14.90 -0.08 0.35
C ILE A 111 -15.20 1.07 -0.60
N VAL A 112 -15.27 0.80 -1.91
CA VAL A 112 -15.37 1.84 -2.94
C VAL A 112 -16.52 1.64 -3.95
N ASN A 113 -17.46 0.72 -3.71
CA ASN A 113 -18.55 0.43 -4.65
C ASN A 113 -19.40 1.65 -5.07
N GLU A 114 -19.69 2.55 -4.13
CA GLU A 114 -20.51 3.75 -4.36
C GLU A 114 -19.82 4.95 -3.70
N ASP A 115 -19.73 4.92 -2.37
CA ASP A 115 -18.95 5.86 -1.58
C ASP A 115 -17.81 5.16 -0.84
N VAL A 116 -16.82 5.95 -0.43
CA VAL A 116 -15.71 5.50 0.40
C VAL A 116 -16.22 5.14 1.80
N LYS A 117 -16.25 3.84 2.11
CA LYS A 117 -16.77 3.29 3.38
C LYS A 117 -15.71 2.42 4.06
N VAL A 118 -15.66 2.42 5.40
CA VAL A 118 -14.85 1.45 6.17
C VAL A 118 -15.61 0.16 6.41
N LYS A 119 -14.90 -0.97 6.50
CA LYS A 119 -15.49 -2.29 6.78
C LYS A 119 -16.31 -2.30 8.07
N ARG A 120 -17.46 -2.99 8.07
CA ARG A 120 -18.30 -3.19 9.26
C ARG A 120 -17.53 -3.79 10.45
N LYS A 121 -16.61 -4.72 10.19
CA LYS A 121 -15.75 -5.31 11.22
C LYS A 121 -14.87 -4.27 11.93
N TYR A 122 -14.37 -3.28 11.18
CA TYR A 122 -13.60 -2.18 11.76
C TYR A 122 -14.49 -1.30 12.66
N LYS A 123 -15.67 -0.89 12.17
CA LYS A 123 -16.65 -0.11 12.96
C LYS A 123 -17.02 -0.83 14.26
N LYS A 124 -17.40 -2.10 14.18
CA LYS A 124 -17.78 -2.92 15.34
C LYS A 124 -16.65 -3.05 16.36
N ARG A 125 -15.40 -3.21 15.90
CA ARG A 125 -14.22 -3.25 16.77
C ARG A 125 -13.98 -1.91 17.45
N LEU A 126 -14.15 -0.80 16.73
CA LEU A 126 -14.02 0.55 17.28
C LEU A 126 -15.10 0.82 18.33
N GLU A 127 -16.36 0.50 18.04
CA GLU A 127 -17.48 0.60 18.99
C GLU A 127 -17.22 -0.23 20.25
N GLN A 128 -16.70 -1.45 20.10
CA GLN A 128 -16.33 -2.30 21.22
C GLN A 128 -15.22 -1.67 22.07
N HIS A 129 -14.18 -1.09 21.45
CA HIS A 129 -13.14 -0.36 22.18
C HIS A 129 -13.71 0.85 22.92
N ILE A 130 -14.57 1.64 22.28
CA ILE A 130 -15.22 2.80 22.91
C ILE A 130 -16.06 2.35 24.11
N TYR A 131 -16.84 1.28 23.96
CA TYR A 131 -17.64 0.71 25.05
C TYR A 131 -16.76 0.31 26.25
N TYR A 132 -15.69 -0.43 26.02
CA TYR A 132 -14.80 -0.86 27.11
C TYR A 132 -14.04 0.31 27.74
N CYS A 133 -13.59 1.29 26.97
CA CYS A 133 -13.00 2.51 27.50
C CYS A 133 -13.99 3.27 28.40
N LYS A 134 -15.27 3.40 27.98
CA LYS A 134 -16.32 4.04 28.79
C LYS A 134 -16.66 3.25 30.05
N LYS A 135 -16.67 1.92 29.98
CA LYS A 135 -17.10 1.05 31.09
C LYS A 135 -16.00 0.77 32.12
N PHE A 136 -14.76 0.58 31.68
CA PHE A 136 -13.66 0.12 32.53
C PHE A 136 -12.51 1.12 32.64
N GLY A 137 -12.58 2.23 31.90
CA GLY A 137 -11.49 3.19 31.76
C GLY A 137 -10.45 2.77 30.71
N VAL A 138 -9.78 3.77 30.13
CA VAL A 138 -8.79 3.58 29.06
C VAL A 138 -7.62 2.71 29.50
N TYR A 139 -7.07 2.96 30.69
CA TYR A 139 -5.91 2.22 31.21
C TYR A 139 -6.21 0.71 31.40
N SER A 140 -7.35 0.39 32.00
CA SER A 140 -7.76 -1.01 32.23
C SER A 140 -7.96 -1.75 30.92
N HIS A 141 -8.60 -1.10 29.94
CA HIS A 141 -8.81 -1.66 28.61
C HIS A 141 -7.50 -1.89 27.85
N LEU A 142 -6.57 -0.92 27.87
CA LEU A 142 -5.23 -1.08 27.29
C LEU A 142 -4.44 -2.22 27.92
N LYS A 143 -4.47 -2.33 29.26
CA LYS A 143 -3.84 -3.44 29.99
C LYS A 143 -4.42 -4.79 29.57
N LYS A 144 -5.75 -4.88 29.40
CA LYS A 144 -6.42 -6.11 28.95
C LYS A 144 -6.05 -6.50 27.52
N LEU A 145 -5.74 -5.53 26.67
CA LEU A 145 -5.26 -5.76 25.30
C LEU A 145 -3.76 -6.04 25.20
N ASN A 146 -3.03 -6.12 26.33
CA ASN A 146 -1.56 -6.23 26.36
C ASN A 146 -0.84 -5.11 25.58
N LEU A 147 -1.46 -3.93 25.49
CA LEU A 147 -0.86 -2.77 24.84
C LEU A 147 -0.07 -1.96 25.87
N LYS A 148 1.19 -1.65 25.58
CA LYS A 148 2.02 -0.82 26.45
C LYS A 148 1.47 0.61 26.47
N VAL A 149 1.24 1.14 27.67
CA VAL A 149 0.82 2.53 27.90
C VAL A 149 2.02 3.47 27.79
N ASN A 150 2.76 3.39 26.68
CA ASN A 150 3.94 4.23 26.49
C ASN A 150 3.57 5.34 25.51
N HIS A 151 3.51 6.57 26.02
CA HIS A 151 3.48 7.87 25.35
C HIS A 151 2.13 8.53 24.98
N ILE A 152 1.01 7.81 24.83
CA ILE A 152 -0.22 8.47 24.32
C ILE A 152 -0.95 9.31 25.41
N LEU A 153 -0.83 8.96 26.69
CA LEU A 153 -1.61 9.61 27.76
C LEU A 153 -0.81 10.60 28.63
N LYS A 154 0.50 10.76 28.41
CA LYS A 154 1.31 11.73 29.17
C LYS A 154 1.01 13.20 28.81
N ASN A 155 0.40 13.45 27.65
CA ASN A 155 0.12 14.81 27.16
C ASN A 155 -1.35 15.22 27.22
N THR A 156 -2.25 14.44 27.84
CA THR A 156 -3.69 14.79 27.93
C THR A 156 -4.12 15.14 29.36
N TYR A 157 -3.18 15.17 30.31
CA TYR A 157 -3.40 15.64 31.68
C TYR A 157 -2.28 16.58 32.12
N MET A 158 -2.07 17.67 31.39
CA MET A 158 -1.58 18.92 31.97
C MET A 158 -2.42 20.04 31.36
N VAL A 159 -3.19 20.68 32.26
CA VAL A 159 -3.96 21.93 32.18
C VAL A 159 -4.19 22.51 30.78
#